data_AF-A0A9D8FVW7-F1
#
_entry.id   AF-A0A9D8FVW7-F1
#
_cell.length_a   1.000
_cell.length_b   1.000
_cell.length_c   1.000
_cell.angle_alpha   90.00
_cell.angle_beta   90.00
_cell.angle_gamma   90.00
#
_symmetry.space_group_name_H-M   'P 1'
#
loop_
_entity.id
_entity.type
_entity.pdbx_description
1 polymer ?
#
loop_
_entity_poly.entity_id
_entity_poly.type
_entity_poly.pdbx_seq_one_letter_code
_entity_poly.pdbx_strand_id
1 'polypeptide(L)'
;MNKQQAARQRIRKALIIVSLLLFPVIMNYLSPYVIIDGASQGIVNGSLIVFGLQFLSALFVGRLWCGWACPAAGLGEVCFAINDRPVRARLDWIKWLIWVPWLALIVTMAVRAGGYRQVDFFHLTESGVSVDEPAKYVIYYIVVVLFAGLSVTVGRRAGCHTICWMAPFMILGRALRNVFGWPALRLKAEREQCIQCKRCTQNCPMSLDVNGLVQGSTMEHSECILCGTCVDVCPKDAIRYSFSGGK
;
A
#
# COMPACT_ATOMS: atom_id res chain seq x y z
N MET A 1 20.39 7.29 -18.01
CA MET A 1 19.02 7.09 -17.49
C MET A 1 18.08 7.18 -18.69
N ASN A 2 17.37 6.11 -19.02
CA ASN A 2 16.53 6.08 -20.22
C ASN A 2 15.33 7.04 -20.03
N LYS A 3 14.91 7.80 -21.06
CA LYS A 3 13.83 8.80 -20.94
C LYS A 3 12.52 8.18 -20.42
N GLN A 4 12.24 6.93 -20.80
CA GLN A 4 11.07 6.17 -20.35
C GLN A 4 11.12 5.82 -18.84
N GLN A 5 12.29 5.48 -18.30
CA GLN A 5 12.47 5.19 -16.86
C GLN A 5 12.24 6.44 -16.02
N ALA A 6 12.69 7.60 -16.50
CA ALA A 6 12.45 8.89 -15.85
C ALA A 6 10.96 9.27 -15.87
N ALA A 7 10.24 8.99 -16.97
CA ALA A 7 8.81 9.30 -17.10
C ALA A 7 7.95 8.50 -16.10
N ARG A 8 8.22 7.20 -15.93
CA ARG A 8 7.48 6.33 -14.99
C ARG A 8 7.50 6.89 -13.57
N GLN A 9 8.68 7.25 -13.07
CA GLN A 9 8.85 7.76 -11.71
C GLN A 9 8.18 9.12 -11.52
N ARG A 10 8.22 9.99 -12.53
CA ARG A 10 7.51 11.28 -12.49
C ARG A 10 6.00 11.08 -12.40
N ILE A 11 5.44 10.20 -13.23
CA ILE A 11 4.00 9.89 -13.22
C ILE A 11 3.60 9.30 -11.87
N ARG A 12 4.34 8.30 -11.37
CA ARG A 12 4.06 7.69 -10.06
C ARG A 12 4.04 8.73 -8.95
N LYS A 13 5.06 9.59 -8.87
CA LYS A 13 5.16 10.65 -7.86
C LYS A 13 4.01 11.65 -7.98
N ALA A 14 3.65 12.05 -9.20
CA ALA A 14 2.50 12.92 -9.42
C ALA A 14 1.20 12.27 -8.90
N LEU A 15 0.94 11.00 -9.20
CA LEU A 15 -0.26 10.29 -8.77
C LEU A 15 -0.38 10.18 -7.24
N ILE A 16 0.70 9.82 -6.54
CA ILE A 16 0.65 9.72 -5.06
C ILE A 16 0.53 11.10 -4.39
N ILE A 17 1.06 12.17 -5.00
CA ILE A 17 0.89 13.55 -4.51
C ILE A 17 -0.56 14.00 -4.73
N VAL A 18 -1.14 13.76 -5.90
CA VAL A 18 -2.56 14.05 -6.16
C VAL A 18 -3.45 13.28 -5.17
N SER A 19 -3.15 12.00 -4.93
CA SER A 19 -3.88 11.20 -3.93
C SER A 19 -3.74 11.75 -2.50
N LEU A 20 -2.57 12.26 -2.13
CA LEU A 20 -2.38 12.97 -0.86
C LEU A 20 -3.25 14.23 -0.75
N LEU A 21 -3.31 15.04 -1.81
CA LEU A 21 -4.14 16.25 -1.85
C LEU A 21 -5.65 15.92 -1.80
N LEU A 22 -6.05 14.80 -2.39
CA LEU A 22 -7.42 14.30 -2.34
C LEU A 22 -7.75 13.56 -1.04
N PHE A 23 -6.79 13.34 -0.14
CA PHE A 23 -7.00 12.57 1.08
C PHE A 23 -8.17 13.05 1.94
N PRO A 24 -8.41 14.37 2.15
CA PRO A 24 -9.60 14.85 2.87
C PRO A 24 -10.92 14.47 2.23
N VAL A 25 -10.94 14.22 0.91
CA VAL A 25 -12.14 13.80 0.18
C VAL A 25 -12.34 12.30 0.27
N ILE A 26 -11.24 11.52 0.22
CA ILE A 26 -11.31 10.05 0.12
C ILE A 26 -11.07 9.29 1.44
N MET A 27 -10.79 9.98 2.55
CA MET A 27 -10.42 9.36 3.83
C MET A 27 -11.43 8.30 4.31
N ASN A 28 -12.74 8.56 4.17
CA ASN A 28 -13.78 7.63 4.64
C ASN A 28 -13.77 6.31 3.87
N TYR A 29 -13.46 6.35 2.56
CA TYR A 29 -13.29 5.16 1.74
C TYR A 29 -12.07 4.31 2.09
N LEU A 30 -11.12 4.88 2.84
CA LEU A 30 -9.92 4.18 3.33
C LEU A 30 -10.03 3.88 4.84
N SER A 31 -11.15 4.25 5.47
CA SER A 31 -11.35 4.17 6.91
C SER A 31 -11.89 2.80 7.34
N PRO A 32 -11.25 2.14 8.31
CA PRO A 32 -11.74 0.90 8.90
C PRO A 32 -13.03 1.09 9.71
N TYR A 33 -13.24 2.30 10.25
CA TYR A 33 -14.40 2.65 11.07
C TYR A 33 -15.70 2.62 10.26
N VAL A 34 -15.68 3.19 9.04
CA VAL A 34 -16.85 3.23 8.15
C VAL A 34 -17.32 1.80 7.84
N ILE A 35 -16.41 0.85 7.66
CA ILE A 35 -16.75 -0.57 7.43
C ILE A 35 -17.44 -1.17 8.66
N ILE A 36 -16.94 -0.91 9.87
CA ILE A 36 -17.53 -1.43 11.11
C ILE A 36 -18.93 -0.85 11.32
N ASP A 37 -19.08 0.46 11.14
CA ASP A 37 -20.37 1.15 11.30
C ASP A 37 -21.41 0.61 10.30
N GLY A 38 -21.06 0.54 9.02
CA GLY A 38 -21.93 -0.06 8.01
C GLY A 38 -22.24 -1.53 8.29
N ALA A 39 -21.26 -2.33 8.73
CA ALA A 39 -21.49 -3.73 9.10
C ALA A 39 -22.48 -3.88 10.27
N SER A 40 -22.47 -2.96 11.24
CA SER A 40 -23.43 -2.97 12.36
C SER A 40 -24.87 -2.67 11.93
N GLN A 41 -25.04 -1.97 10.80
CA GLN A 41 -26.32 -1.59 10.21
C GLN A 41 -26.73 -2.49 9.03
N GLY A 42 -25.92 -3.51 8.69
CA GLY A 42 -26.14 -4.37 7.52
C GLY A 42 -25.96 -3.66 6.17
N ILE A 43 -25.12 -2.64 6.11
CA ILE A 43 -24.83 -1.81 4.92
C ILE A 43 -23.49 -2.19 4.30
N VAL A 44 -23.48 -2.51 3.02
CA VAL A 44 -22.25 -2.52 2.21
C VAL A 44 -21.93 -1.09 1.84
N ASN A 45 -20.89 -0.53 2.46
CA ASN A 45 -20.45 0.84 2.19
C ASN A 45 -19.30 0.95 1.18
N GLY A 46 -19.04 2.17 0.73
CA GLY A 46 -17.96 2.47 -0.20
C GLY A 46 -16.58 2.04 0.29
N SER A 47 -16.31 2.12 1.59
CA SER A 47 -15.04 1.66 2.17
C SER A 47 -14.87 0.15 1.98
N LEU A 48 -15.88 -0.65 2.33
CA LEU A 48 -15.85 -2.11 2.14
C LEU A 48 -15.61 -2.49 0.67
N ILE A 49 -16.27 -1.78 -0.26
CA ILE A 49 -16.08 -1.97 -1.70
C ILE A 49 -14.63 -1.64 -2.10
N VAL A 50 -14.08 -0.52 -1.64
CA VAL A 50 -12.72 -0.09 -1.97
C VAL A 50 -11.67 -1.08 -1.44
N PHE A 51 -11.84 -1.62 -0.23
CA PHE A 51 -10.97 -2.67 0.30
C PHE A 51 -11.12 -3.99 -0.46
N GLY A 52 -12.34 -4.35 -0.87
CA GLY A 52 -12.60 -5.50 -1.75
C GLY A 52 -11.88 -5.35 -3.10
N LEU A 53 -12.00 -4.19 -3.74
CA LEU A 53 -11.30 -3.87 -4.99
C LEU A 53 -9.78 -3.87 -4.82
N GLN A 54 -9.26 -3.37 -3.70
CA GLN A 54 -7.83 -3.46 -3.42
C GLN A 54 -7.36 -4.91 -3.31
N PHE A 55 -8.11 -5.76 -2.60
CA PHE A 55 -7.82 -7.19 -2.52
C PHE A 55 -7.85 -7.86 -3.90
N LEU A 56 -8.91 -7.64 -4.68
CA LEU A 56 -9.06 -8.19 -6.03
C LEU A 56 -7.97 -7.67 -6.97
N SER A 57 -7.63 -6.38 -6.92
CA SER A 57 -6.53 -5.84 -7.72
C SER A 57 -5.19 -6.48 -7.34
N ALA A 58 -4.97 -6.77 -6.05
CA ALA A 58 -3.73 -7.37 -5.59
C ALA A 58 -3.50 -8.80 -6.11
N LEU A 59 -4.56 -9.49 -6.52
CA LEU A 59 -4.47 -10.77 -7.23
C LEU A 59 -3.70 -10.64 -8.55
N PHE A 60 -3.82 -9.51 -9.25
CA PHE A 60 -3.19 -9.28 -10.55
C PHE A 60 -1.97 -8.37 -10.47
N VAL A 61 -2.03 -7.31 -9.66
CA VAL A 61 -0.98 -6.29 -9.58
C VAL A 61 -0.28 -6.23 -8.22
N GLY A 62 -0.57 -7.15 -7.30
CA GLY A 62 0.05 -7.18 -5.97
C GLY A 62 -0.20 -5.88 -5.20
N ARG A 63 0.83 -5.38 -4.51
CA ARG A 63 0.73 -4.16 -3.70
C ARG A 63 0.96 -2.85 -4.48
N LEU A 64 0.62 -2.83 -5.77
CA LEU A 64 0.85 -1.66 -6.63
C LEU A 64 0.14 -0.40 -6.11
N TRP A 65 -1.05 -0.55 -5.52
CA TRP A 65 -1.81 0.56 -4.91
C TRP A 65 -0.99 1.31 -3.84
N CYS A 66 -0.27 0.61 -2.96
CA CYS A 66 0.63 1.20 -1.96
C CYS A 66 1.77 2.05 -2.58
N GLY A 67 2.12 1.81 -3.84
CA GLY A 67 3.19 2.53 -4.54
C GLY A 67 2.72 3.65 -5.47
N TRP A 68 1.46 3.60 -5.90
CA TRP A 68 0.96 4.43 -7.01
C TRP A 68 -0.28 5.25 -6.69
N ALA A 69 -1.09 4.84 -5.72
CA ALA A 69 -2.39 5.46 -5.45
C ALA A 69 -2.66 5.77 -3.97
N CYS A 70 -1.89 5.21 -3.04
CA CYS A 70 -2.12 5.44 -1.61
C CYS A 70 -1.71 6.87 -1.16
N PRO A 71 -2.59 7.64 -0.48
CA PRO A 71 -2.24 8.95 0.06
C PRO A 71 -1.06 8.93 1.04
N ALA A 72 -1.00 7.90 1.90
CA ALA A 72 0.09 7.71 2.86
C ALA A 72 1.45 7.48 2.16
N ALA A 73 1.45 6.97 0.93
CA ALA A 73 2.66 6.87 0.13
C ALA A 73 3.16 8.25 -0.32
N GLY A 74 2.25 9.13 -0.73
CA GLY A 74 2.56 10.52 -1.05
C GLY A 74 3.14 11.26 0.15
N LEU A 75 2.46 11.16 1.31
CA LEU A 75 2.93 11.75 2.56
C LEU A 75 4.33 11.23 2.93
N GLY A 76 4.52 9.91 2.88
CA GLY A 76 5.81 9.28 3.17
C GLY A 76 6.93 9.77 2.25
N GLU A 77 6.71 9.80 0.94
CA GLU A 77 7.74 10.25 -0.02
C GLU A 77 8.05 11.75 0.09
N VAL A 78 7.07 12.60 0.47
CA VAL A 78 7.33 14.01 0.79
C VAL A 78 8.21 14.13 2.04
N CYS A 79 7.95 13.33 3.08
CA CYS A 79 8.76 13.30 4.29
C CYS A 79 10.21 12.81 4.07
N PHE A 80 10.54 12.17 2.94
CA PHE A 80 11.92 11.76 2.64
C PHE A 80 12.87 12.95 2.54
N ALA A 81 12.37 14.14 2.18
CA ALA A 81 13.15 15.37 2.18
C ALA A 81 13.70 15.73 3.58
N ILE A 82 13.05 15.23 4.64
CA ILE A 82 13.45 15.43 6.03
C ILE A 82 14.23 14.22 6.55
N ASN A 83 13.72 13.00 6.33
CA ASN A 83 14.37 11.77 6.79
C ASN A 83 14.20 10.61 5.78
N ASP A 84 15.24 10.33 5.00
CA ASP A 84 15.31 9.19 4.07
C ASP A 84 16.11 7.99 4.64
N ARG A 85 16.23 7.88 5.97
CA ARG A 85 16.92 6.73 6.56
C ARG A 85 16.12 5.45 6.33
N PRO A 86 16.77 4.33 5.95
CA PRO A 86 16.08 3.05 5.79
C PRO A 86 15.61 2.52 7.14
N VAL A 87 14.34 2.10 7.20
CA VAL A 87 13.78 1.43 8.37
C VAL A 87 14.27 -0.01 8.40
N ARG A 88 14.97 -0.39 9.47
CA ARG A 88 15.50 -1.75 9.69
C ARG A 88 14.68 -2.57 10.70
N ALA A 89 13.75 -1.92 11.39
CA ALA A 89 12.91 -2.56 12.40
C ALA A 89 11.98 -3.61 11.75
N ARG A 90 12.02 -4.85 12.26
CA ARG A 90 11.14 -5.96 11.83
C ARG A 90 9.84 -5.95 12.64
N LEU A 91 9.15 -4.82 12.61
CA LEU A 91 7.86 -4.61 13.28
C LEU A 91 6.70 -4.75 12.29
N ASP A 92 6.93 -5.42 11.18
CA ASP A 92 5.96 -5.67 10.11
C ASP A 92 4.89 -6.68 10.48
N TRP A 93 5.03 -7.37 11.60
CA TRP A 93 3.98 -8.21 12.18
C TRP A 93 2.88 -7.39 12.87
N ILE A 94 3.15 -6.16 13.32
CA ILE A 94 2.19 -5.30 14.04
C ILE A 94 0.94 -5.03 13.20
N LYS A 95 1.09 -4.85 11.89
CA LYS A 95 -0.07 -4.66 11.00
C LYS A 95 -1.07 -5.84 11.04
N TRP A 96 -0.60 -7.06 11.29
CA TRP A 96 -1.46 -8.23 11.47
C TRP A 96 -2.16 -8.22 12.82
N LEU A 97 -1.48 -7.74 13.86
CA LEU A 97 -2.08 -7.53 15.18
C LEU A 97 -3.21 -6.49 15.14
N ILE A 98 -3.10 -5.47 14.29
CA ILE A 98 -4.18 -4.47 14.10
C ILE A 98 -5.28 -5.04 13.19
N TRP A 99 -4.91 -5.74 12.12
CA TRP A 99 -5.84 -6.18 11.09
C TRP A 99 -6.73 -7.35 11.53
N VAL A 100 -6.21 -8.33 12.27
CA VAL A 100 -6.97 -9.51 12.69
C VAL A 100 -8.16 -9.15 13.61
N PRO A 101 -7.98 -8.36 14.70
CA PRO A 101 -9.09 -7.93 15.54
C PRO A 101 -10.10 -7.07 14.79
N TRP A 102 -9.61 -6.19 13.91
CA TRP A 102 -10.48 -5.35 13.10
C TRP A 102 -11.35 -6.17 12.13
N LEU A 103 -10.78 -7.16 11.43
CA LEU A 103 -11.56 -8.06 10.58
C LEU A 103 -12.54 -8.91 11.40
N ALA A 104 -12.11 -9.42 12.56
CA ALA A 104 -12.98 -10.17 13.46
C ALA A 104 -14.17 -9.32 13.93
N LEU A 105 -13.95 -8.04 14.20
CA LEU A 105 -15.00 -7.10 14.58
C LEU A 105 -16.00 -6.87 13.43
N ILE A 106 -15.53 -6.70 12.19
CA ILE A 106 -16.41 -6.57 11.01
C ILE A 106 -17.29 -7.81 10.84
N VAL A 107 -16.68 -9.00 10.90
CA VAL A 107 -17.43 -10.28 10.77
C VAL A 107 -18.46 -10.41 11.89
N THR A 108 -18.07 -10.10 13.13
CA THR A 108 -18.97 -10.18 14.29
C THR A 108 -20.16 -9.22 14.16
N MET A 109 -19.91 -7.97 13.74
CA MET A 109 -20.98 -6.99 13.56
C MET A 109 -21.91 -7.36 12.40
N ALA A 110 -21.36 -7.82 11.27
CA ALA A 110 -22.16 -8.27 10.14
C ALA A 110 -23.05 -9.47 10.47
N VAL A 111 -22.54 -10.45 11.23
CA VAL A 111 -23.34 -11.60 11.69
C VAL A 111 -24.44 -11.16 12.66
N ARG A 112 -24.13 -10.27 13.61
CA ARG A 112 -25.12 -9.73 14.57
C ARG A 112 -26.22 -8.91 13.89
N ALA A 113 -25.90 -8.18 12.82
CA ALA A 113 -26.88 -7.45 12.01
C ALA A 113 -27.77 -8.38 11.15
N GLY A 114 -27.46 -9.68 11.09
CA GLY A 114 -28.17 -10.64 10.24
C GLY A 114 -27.79 -10.52 8.77
N GLY A 115 -26.53 -10.15 8.49
CA GLY A 115 -25.97 -10.00 7.15
C GLY A 115 -26.14 -8.62 6.54
N TYR A 116 -25.59 -8.44 5.34
CA TYR A 116 -25.72 -7.21 4.56
C TYR A 116 -27.04 -7.23 3.77
N ARG A 117 -27.87 -6.20 3.94
CA ARG A 117 -29.22 -6.09 3.36
C ARG A 117 -29.35 -4.94 2.37
N GLN A 118 -28.45 -3.97 2.44
CA GLN A 118 -28.47 -2.79 1.58
C GLN A 118 -27.05 -2.38 1.18
N VAL A 119 -26.94 -1.62 0.08
CA VAL A 119 -25.69 -1.07 -0.43
C VAL A 119 -25.82 0.44 -0.46
N ASP A 120 -24.98 1.13 0.30
CA ASP A 120 -24.88 2.59 0.28
C ASP A 120 -23.42 3.00 0.13
N PHE A 121 -23.04 3.36 -1.09
CA PHE A 121 -21.67 3.74 -1.40
C PHE A 121 -21.23 5.02 -0.65
N PHE A 122 -22.15 5.93 -0.34
CA PHE A 122 -21.85 7.25 0.22
C PHE A 122 -22.06 7.33 1.73
N HIS A 123 -22.27 6.20 2.41
CA HIS A 123 -22.40 6.11 3.87
C HIS A 123 -21.28 6.90 4.61
N LEU A 124 -21.67 7.85 5.45
CA LEU A 124 -20.81 8.79 6.19
C LEU A 124 -20.04 9.80 5.33
N THR A 125 -20.35 9.90 4.03
CA THR A 125 -19.73 10.77 3.02
C THR A 125 -20.79 11.44 2.13
N GLU A 126 -21.96 11.74 2.69
CA GLU A 126 -23.12 12.27 1.97
C GLU A 126 -22.90 13.70 1.47
N SER A 127 -22.05 14.46 2.16
CA SER A 127 -21.63 15.82 1.80
C SER A 127 -20.60 15.88 0.65
N GLY A 128 -20.13 14.72 0.18
CA GLY A 128 -19.10 14.59 -0.86
C GLY A 128 -17.66 14.81 -0.36
N VAL A 129 -17.47 15.29 0.87
CA VAL A 129 -16.16 15.48 1.51
C VAL A 129 -16.11 14.61 2.78
N SER A 130 -15.08 13.75 2.91
CA SER A 130 -14.96 12.86 4.07
C SER A 130 -14.72 13.59 5.40
N VAL A 131 -14.34 14.87 5.34
CA VAL A 131 -14.00 15.71 6.49
C VAL A 131 -14.98 16.87 6.59
N ASP A 132 -16.25 16.54 6.82
CA ASP A 132 -17.37 17.48 6.94
C ASP A 132 -17.75 17.81 8.39
N GLU A 133 -17.38 16.94 9.34
CA GLU A 133 -17.63 17.14 10.77
C GLU A 133 -16.35 17.41 11.57
N PRO A 134 -16.42 18.16 12.69
CA PRO A 134 -15.27 18.42 13.56
C PRO A 134 -14.57 17.14 14.04
N ALA A 135 -15.32 16.08 14.33
CA ALA A 135 -14.75 14.79 14.74
C ALA A 135 -13.91 14.14 13.63
N LYS A 136 -14.41 14.16 12.39
CA LYS A 136 -13.70 13.60 11.22
C LYS A 136 -12.45 14.45 10.90
N TYR A 137 -12.50 15.76 11.13
CA TYR A 137 -11.34 16.65 11.00
C TYR A 137 -10.24 16.28 11.99
N VAL A 138 -10.58 16.07 13.25
CA VAL A 138 -9.61 15.62 14.27
C VAL A 138 -8.97 14.29 13.88
N ILE A 139 -9.76 13.31 13.43
CA ILE A 139 -9.25 11.99 12.98
C ILE A 139 -8.29 12.15 11.80
N TYR A 140 -8.63 12.98 10.81
CA TYR A 140 -7.77 13.25 9.66
C TYR A 140 -6.38 13.74 10.08
N TYR A 141 -6.31 14.76 10.95
CA TYR A 141 -5.02 15.28 11.42
C TYR A 141 -4.26 14.26 12.26
N ILE A 142 -4.94 13.47 13.09
CA ILE A 142 -4.30 12.39 13.85
C ILE A 142 -3.61 11.42 12.89
N VAL A 143 -4.30 10.97 11.83
CA VAL A 143 -3.73 10.02 10.85
C VAL A 143 -2.55 10.65 10.10
N VAL A 144 -2.69 11.90 9.63
CA VAL A 144 -1.61 12.60 8.92
C VAL A 144 -0.40 12.79 9.83
N VAL A 145 -0.58 13.32 11.04
CA VAL A 145 0.50 13.55 12.00
C VAL A 145 1.15 12.24 12.42
N LEU A 146 0.38 11.17 12.61
CA LEU A 146 0.92 9.85 12.96
C LEU A 146 1.82 9.30 11.85
N PHE A 147 1.35 9.26 10.60
CA PHE A 147 2.15 8.75 9.49
C PHE A 147 3.34 9.64 9.14
N ALA A 148 3.17 10.97 9.19
CA ALA A 148 4.25 11.93 8.99
C ALA A 148 5.28 11.83 10.12
N GLY A 149 4.84 11.82 11.38
CA GLY A 149 5.68 11.72 12.56
C GLY A 149 6.53 10.46 12.55
N LEU A 150 5.94 9.29 12.26
CA LEU A 150 6.69 8.05 12.09
C LEU A 150 7.70 8.15 10.93
N SER A 151 7.31 8.74 9.80
CA SER A 151 8.21 8.87 8.64
C SER A 151 9.39 9.80 8.90
N VAL A 152 9.16 10.89 9.63
CA VAL A 152 10.18 11.89 9.99
C VAL A 152 11.10 11.39 11.10
N THR A 153 10.60 10.63 12.08
CA THR A 153 11.39 10.18 13.23
C THR A 153 12.11 8.86 12.99
N VAL A 154 11.41 7.85 12.46
CA VAL A 154 11.93 6.48 12.31
C VAL A 154 12.61 6.27 10.96
N GLY A 155 12.07 6.87 9.90
CA GLY A 155 12.63 6.82 8.55
C GLY A 155 11.58 6.51 7.47
N ARG A 156 12.06 6.23 6.26
CA ARG A 156 11.22 6.14 5.07
C ARG A 156 10.06 5.17 5.22
N ARG A 157 8.84 5.67 5.03
CA ARG A 157 7.58 4.91 5.04
C ARG A 157 7.39 4.06 6.31
N ALA A 158 7.89 4.50 7.47
CA ALA A 158 7.82 3.74 8.72
C ALA A 158 6.37 3.33 9.11
N GLY A 159 5.38 4.19 8.89
CA GLY A 159 3.96 3.85 9.10
C GLY A 159 3.47 2.72 8.19
N CYS A 160 3.94 2.69 6.94
CA CYS A 160 3.62 1.61 6.00
C CYS A 160 4.27 0.27 6.39
N HIS A 161 5.41 0.31 7.07
CA HIS A 161 6.08 -0.88 7.59
C HIS A 161 5.37 -1.48 8.80
N THR A 162 4.75 -0.64 9.65
CA THR A 162 4.35 -1.04 11.01
C THR A 162 2.85 -1.06 11.24
N ILE A 163 2.19 0.10 11.10
CA ILE A 163 0.81 0.32 11.56
C ILE A 163 -0.24 0.31 10.44
N CYS A 164 0.16 0.19 9.18
CA CYS A 164 -0.75 0.24 8.05
C CYS A 164 -1.70 -0.98 8.02
N TRP A 165 -2.92 -0.77 8.51
CA TRP A 165 -3.98 -1.80 8.55
C TRP A 165 -4.46 -2.23 7.16
N MET A 166 -4.22 -1.43 6.11
CA MET A 166 -4.64 -1.77 4.75
C MET A 166 -3.70 -2.77 4.07
N ALA A 167 -2.43 -2.80 4.48
CA ALA A 167 -1.40 -3.60 3.83
C ALA A 167 -1.70 -5.12 3.85
N PRO A 168 -2.18 -5.72 4.96
CA PRO A 168 -2.52 -7.15 5.00
C PRO A 168 -3.45 -7.64 3.90
N PHE A 169 -4.48 -6.88 3.48
CA PHE A 169 -5.35 -7.30 2.38
C PHE A 169 -4.58 -7.55 1.09
N MET A 170 -3.74 -6.60 0.69
CA MET A 170 -2.98 -6.74 -0.55
C MET A 170 -1.83 -7.75 -0.41
N ILE A 171 -1.29 -7.93 0.80
CA ILE A 171 -0.32 -9.00 1.07
C ILE A 171 -0.99 -10.37 0.90
N LEU A 172 -2.19 -10.55 1.44
CA LEU A 172 -2.98 -11.78 1.27
C LEU A 172 -3.32 -12.02 -0.20
N GLY A 173 -3.80 -11.00 -0.93
CA GLY A 173 -4.07 -11.12 -2.36
C GLY A 173 -2.82 -11.53 -3.15
N ARG A 174 -1.65 -10.93 -2.85
CA ARG A 174 -0.38 -11.36 -3.44
C ARG A 174 0.00 -12.79 -3.05
N ALA A 175 -0.17 -13.17 -1.79
CA ALA A 175 0.15 -14.52 -1.35
C ALA A 175 -0.73 -15.55 -2.07
N LEU A 176 -2.02 -15.25 -2.20
CA LEU A 176 -3.01 -16.09 -2.87
C LEU A 176 -2.67 -16.34 -4.33
N ARG A 177 -2.36 -15.28 -5.11
CA ARG A 177 -1.92 -15.45 -6.51
C ARG A 177 -0.66 -16.29 -6.65
N ASN A 178 0.28 -16.19 -5.68
CA ASN A 178 1.54 -16.93 -5.73
C ASN A 178 1.32 -18.42 -5.39
N VAL A 179 0.28 -18.74 -4.61
CA VAL A 179 -0.15 -20.12 -4.33
C VAL A 179 -0.87 -20.71 -5.54
N PHE A 180 -1.80 -19.98 -6.16
CA PHE A 180 -2.53 -20.45 -7.35
C PHE A 180 -1.69 -20.40 -8.63
N GLY A 181 -0.56 -19.69 -8.62
CA GLY A 181 0.38 -19.66 -9.74
C GLY A 181 -0.12 -18.91 -10.98
N TRP A 182 -1.21 -18.15 -10.90
CA TRP A 182 -1.77 -17.49 -12.09
C TRP A 182 -0.92 -16.28 -12.57
N PRO A 183 -1.08 -15.84 -13.83
CA PRO A 183 -0.37 -14.70 -14.36
C PRO A 183 -0.65 -13.39 -13.61
N ALA A 184 0.42 -12.73 -13.14
CA ALA A 184 0.33 -11.47 -12.41
C ALA A 184 1.59 -10.61 -12.59
N LEU A 185 1.46 -9.31 -12.35
CA LEU A 185 2.56 -8.36 -12.39
C LEU A 185 3.56 -8.62 -11.26
N ARG A 186 4.82 -8.80 -11.65
CA ARG A 186 5.96 -9.06 -10.77
C ARG A 186 7.22 -8.39 -11.31
N LEU A 187 8.29 -8.45 -10.52
CA LEU A 187 9.63 -8.11 -10.97
C LEU A 187 10.37 -9.40 -11.35
N LYS A 188 11.17 -9.34 -12.41
CA LYS A 188 12.17 -10.36 -12.75
C LYS A 188 13.53 -9.69 -12.82
N ALA A 189 14.57 -10.44 -12.47
CA ALA A 189 15.93 -9.98 -12.58
C ALA A 189 16.78 -10.96 -13.39
N GLU A 190 17.73 -10.42 -14.15
CA GLU A 190 18.78 -11.18 -14.84
C GLU A 190 20.05 -11.04 -14.02
N ARG A 191 20.41 -12.11 -13.31
CA ARG A 191 21.52 -12.11 -12.35
C ARG A 191 22.85 -11.86 -13.06
N GLU A 192 23.02 -12.38 -14.27
CA GLU A 192 24.25 -12.26 -15.06
C GLU A 192 24.57 -10.81 -15.42
N GLN A 193 23.55 -9.96 -15.56
CA GLN A 193 23.71 -8.54 -15.86
C GLN A 193 24.00 -7.68 -14.62
N CYS A 194 23.83 -8.24 -13.42
CA CYS A 194 23.93 -7.48 -12.17
C CYS A 194 25.38 -7.26 -11.73
N ILE A 195 25.84 -6.02 -11.80
CA ILE A 195 27.18 -5.59 -11.33
C ILE A 195 27.26 -5.31 -9.81
N GLN A 196 26.29 -5.77 -9.02
CA GLN A 196 26.24 -5.60 -7.56
C GLN A 196 26.46 -4.18 -7.01
N CYS A 197 26.10 -3.14 -7.78
CA CYS A 197 26.30 -1.73 -7.37
C CYS A 197 25.39 -1.24 -6.21
N LYS A 198 24.45 -2.07 -5.74
CA LYS A 198 23.49 -1.81 -4.63
C LYS A 198 22.58 -0.57 -4.75
N ARG A 199 22.57 0.13 -5.89
CA ARG A 199 21.69 1.29 -6.13
C ARG A 199 20.20 0.95 -5.95
N CYS A 200 19.78 -0.25 -6.35
CA CYS A 200 18.40 -0.71 -6.18
C CYS A 200 17.99 -0.86 -4.70
N THR A 201 18.89 -1.37 -3.84
CA THR A 201 18.67 -1.46 -2.37
C THR A 201 18.65 -0.07 -1.74
N GLN A 202 19.60 0.79 -2.10
CA GLN A 202 19.72 2.14 -1.55
C GLN A 202 18.46 2.98 -1.83
N ASN A 203 17.92 2.89 -3.05
CA ASN A 203 16.78 3.69 -3.49
C ASN A 203 15.41 3.00 -3.28
N CYS A 204 15.34 1.82 -2.66
CA CYS A 204 14.06 1.15 -2.41
C CYS A 204 13.26 1.93 -1.34
N PRO A 205 12.10 2.54 -1.66
CA PRO A 205 11.35 3.33 -0.68
C PRO A 205 10.79 2.49 0.49
N MET A 206 10.73 1.16 0.32
CA MET A 206 10.32 0.19 1.35
C MET A 206 11.52 -0.46 2.06
N SER A 207 12.72 0.11 1.96
CA SER A 207 13.89 -0.38 2.69
C SER A 207 14.31 -1.84 2.44
N LEU A 208 13.94 -2.41 1.29
CA LEU A 208 14.23 -3.80 0.96
C LEU A 208 15.66 -3.97 0.46
N ASP A 209 16.27 -5.11 0.79
CA ASP A 209 17.52 -5.54 0.16
C ASP A 209 17.26 -6.10 -1.25
N VAL A 210 17.00 -5.20 -2.19
CA VAL A 210 16.71 -5.55 -3.59
C VAL A 210 17.92 -6.22 -4.26
N ASN A 211 19.15 -5.84 -3.91
CA ASN A 211 20.34 -6.51 -4.41
C ASN A 211 20.41 -7.96 -3.95
N GLY A 212 20.09 -8.24 -2.68
CA GLY A 212 19.92 -9.60 -2.19
C GLY A 212 18.84 -10.37 -2.95
N LEU A 213 17.70 -9.75 -3.24
CA LEU A 213 16.64 -10.36 -4.07
C LEU A 213 17.10 -10.69 -5.49
N VAL A 214 17.89 -9.82 -6.12
CA VAL A 214 18.46 -10.06 -7.47
C VAL A 214 19.43 -11.25 -7.47
N GLN A 215 20.18 -11.45 -6.38
CA GLN A 215 21.10 -12.58 -6.25
C GLN A 215 20.41 -13.88 -5.79
N GLY A 216 19.20 -13.76 -5.24
CA GLY A 216 18.36 -14.87 -4.84
C GLY A 216 17.65 -15.55 -6.00
N SER A 217 16.78 -16.50 -5.67
CA SER A 217 16.00 -17.25 -6.67
C SER A 217 14.77 -16.49 -7.18
N THR A 218 14.28 -15.50 -6.42
CA THR A 218 13.11 -14.71 -6.79
C THR A 218 13.21 -13.26 -6.31
N MET A 219 12.59 -12.37 -7.08
CA MET A 219 12.37 -10.97 -6.74
C MET A 219 11.10 -10.73 -5.88
N GLU A 220 10.43 -11.80 -5.44
CA GLU A 220 9.24 -11.72 -4.61
C GLU A 220 9.57 -11.37 -3.15
N HIS A 221 8.84 -10.39 -2.62
CA HIS A 221 8.89 -9.99 -1.21
C HIS A 221 7.52 -9.43 -0.80
N SER A 222 7.03 -9.76 0.39
CA SER A 222 5.71 -9.33 0.90
C SER A 222 5.58 -7.81 0.97
N GLU A 223 6.67 -7.13 1.33
CA GLU A 223 6.76 -5.66 1.40
C GLU A 223 7.03 -4.94 0.06
N CYS A 224 7.21 -5.66 -1.04
CA CYS A 224 7.43 -5.01 -2.34
C CYS A 224 6.14 -4.36 -2.86
N ILE A 225 6.13 -3.04 -3.01
CA ILE A 225 4.97 -2.27 -3.51
C ILE A 225 4.95 -2.08 -5.04
N LEU A 226 5.85 -2.76 -5.78
CA LEU A 226 5.94 -2.67 -7.25
C LEU A 226 6.01 -1.23 -7.78
N CYS A 227 6.72 -0.36 -7.07
CA CYS A 227 6.87 1.05 -7.42
C CYS A 227 7.86 1.32 -8.57
N GLY A 228 8.67 0.33 -8.94
CA GLY A 228 9.57 0.39 -10.09
C GLY A 228 10.86 1.16 -9.88
N THR A 229 11.10 1.76 -8.70
CA THR A 229 12.35 2.52 -8.47
C THR A 229 13.60 1.69 -8.75
N CYS A 230 13.61 0.42 -8.35
CA CYS A 230 14.75 -0.48 -8.60
C CYS A 230 15.00 -0.77 -10.09
N VAL A 231 13.95 -0.80 -10.91
CA VAL A 231 14.05 -0.93 -12.37
C VAL A 231 14.72 0.32 -12.95
N ASP A 232 14.27 1.50 -12.51
CA ASP A 232 14.64 2.77 -13.13
C ASP A 232 16.03 3.27 -12.70
N VAL A 233 16.54 2.87 -11.53
CA VAL A 233 17.90 3.21 -11.06
C VAL A 233 18.97 2.21 -11.48
N CYS A 234 18.60 1.07 -12.06
CA CYS A 234 19.55 0.04 -12.45
C CYS A 234 20.36 0.49 -13.68
N PRO A 235 21.70 0.62 -13.61
CA PRO A 235 22.50 1.09 -14.75
C PRO A 235 22.69 0.02 -15.84
N LYS A 236 22.29 -1.23 -15.57
CA LYS A 236 22.43 -2.37 -16.47
C LYS A 236 21.09 -2.95 -16.91
N ASP A 237 19.99 -2.31 -16.55
CA ASP A 237 18.62 -2.78 -16.86
C ASP A 237 18.35 -4.23 -16.43
N ALA A 238 19.09 -4.72 -15.41
CA ALA A 238 19.04 -6.09 -14.92
C ALA A 238 17.72 -6.44 -14.21
N ILE A 239 16.81 -5.48 -14.00
CA ILE A 239 15.51 -5.68 -13.33
C ILE A 239 14.43 -5.16 -14.26
N ARG A 240 13.39 -5.96 -14.51
CA ARG A 240 12.23 -5.59 -15.34
C ARG A 240 10.90 -5.99 -14.72
N TYR A 241 9.83 -5.32 -15.14
CA TYR A 241 8.48 -5.82 -14.93
C TYR A 241 8.23 -7.04 -15.82
N SER A 242 7.46 -7.99 -15.31
CA SER A 242 7.01 -9.17 -16.05
C SER A 242 5.59 -9.48 -15.63
N PHE A 243 4.78 -9.94 -16.57
CA PHE A 243 3.47 -10.52 -16.29
C PHE A 243 3.58 -12.03 -16.49
N SER A 244 3.67 -12.79 -15.41
CA SER A 244 3.86 -14.25 -15.48
C SER A 244 3.26 -14.94 -14.25
N GLY A 245 3.10 -16.27 -14.32
CA GLY A 245 2.68 -17.12 -13.21
C GLY A 245 3.84 -17.55 -12.31
N GLY A 246 3.53 -18.12 -11.14
CA GLY A 246 4.50 -18.69 -10.18
C GLY A 246 4.96 -17.75 -9.06
N LYS A 247 6.11 -18.05 -8.43
CA LYS A 247 6.86 -17.16 -7.52
C LYS A 247 8.06 -16.53 -8.22
#